data_AF-A0AAE3HAG2-F1
#
_entry.id   AF-A0AAE3HAG2-F1
#
_cell.length_a   1.000
_cell.length_b   1.000
_cell.length_c   1.000
_cell.angle_alpha   90.00
_cell.angle_beta   90.00
_cell.angle_gamma   90.00
#
_symmetry.space_group_name_H-M   'P 1'
#
loop_
_entity.id
_entity.type
_entity.pdbx_description
1 polymer ?
#
loop_
_entity_poly.entity_id
_entity_poly.type
_entity_poly.pdbx_seq_one_letter_code
_entity_poly.pdbx_strand_id
1 'polypeptide(L)'
;MSREFSQMDKQIFDKLAPEAGGSTMSGMGHNYPFILRPISHRIAQSAEDFRNRLERLDATELDYLVGLAMEDKEDIRSLEDEDVESFMEFVRERISPEREKELKAKLGLV
;
A
#
# COMPACT_ATOMS: atom_id res chain seq x y z
N MET A 1 18.45 -4.11 -6.08
CA MET A 1 17.63 -5.01 -6.93
C MET A 1 16.18 -4.74 -6.59
N SER A 2 15.34 -4.50 -7.59
CA SER A 2 13.90 -4.32 -7.38
C SER A 2 13.30 -5.60 -6.83
N ARG A 3 12.37 -5.50 -5.88
CA ARG A 3 11.59 -6.64 -5.39
C ARG A 3 10.81 -7.25 -6.56
N GLU A 4 10.76 -8.57 -6.63
CA GLU A 4 9.83 -9.27 -7.53
C GLU A 4 8.47 -9.41 -6.85
N PHE A 5 7.41 -8.97 -7.54
CA PHE A 5 6.05 -9.07 -7.04
C PHE A 5 5.57 -10.52 -7.11
N SER A 6 5.13 -11.03 -5.96
CA SER A 6 4.40 -12.29 -5.83
C SER A 6 3.05 -12.22 -6.53
N GLN A 7 2.34 -13.35 -6.59
CA GLN A 7 0.99 -13.37 -7.14
C GLN A 7 0.02 -12.49 -6.33
N MET A 8 0.14 -12.50 -5.00
CA MET A 8 -0.69 -11.65 -4.12
C MET A 8 -0.39 -10.17 -4.37
N ASP A 9 0.87 -9.79 -4.51
CA ASP A 9 1.27 -8.41 -4.79
C ASP A 9 0.62 -7.88 -6.07
N LYS A 10 0.63 -8.68 -7.13
CA LYS A 10 0.02 -8.33 -8.42
C LYS A 10 -1.49 -8.21 -8.31
N GLN A 11 -2.15 -9.13 -7.61
CA GLN A 11 -3.60 -9.07 -7.39
C GLN A 11 -4.01 -7.81 -6.63
N ILE A 12 -3.30 -7.47 -5.55
CA ILE A 12 -3.54 -6.25 -4.78
C ILE A 12 -3.32 -5.02 -5.67
N PHE A 13 -2.20 -4.97 -6.39
CA PHE A 13 -1.90 -3.86 -7.30
C PHE A 13 -2.99 -3.67 -8.35
N ASP A 14 -3.48 -4.74 -8.97
CA ASP A 14 -4.54 -4.68 -9.98
C ASP A 14 -5.89 -4.24 -9.41
N LYS A 15 -6.20 -4.57 -8.15
CA LYS A 15 -7.38 -4.02 -7.48
C LYS A 15 -7.24 -2.52 -7.22
N LEU A 16 -6.07 -2.10 -6.75
CA LEU A 16 -5.79 -0.70 -6.44
C LEU A 16 -5.72 0.18 -7.70
N ALA A 17 -5.20 -0.36 -8.80
CA ALA A 17 -4.99 0.34 -10.06
C ALA A 17 -5.38 -0.52 -11.29
N PRO A 18 -6.67 -0.83 -11.48
CA PRO A 18 -7.14 -1.62 -12.63
C PRO A 18 -6.81 -0.96 -13.98
N GLU A 19 -6.67 0.35 -14.02
CA GLU A 19 -6.24 1.12 -15.20
C GLU A 19 -4.79 0.82 -15.63
N ALA A 20 -3.96 0.28 -14.74
CA ALA A 20 -2.61 -0.14 -15.06
C ALA A 20 -2.56 -1.50 -15.79
N GLY A 21 -3.69 -2.22 -15.84
CA GLY A 21 -3.86 -3.44 -16.64
C GLY A 21 -2.83 -4.55 -16.36
N GLY A 22 -2.46 -4.79 -15.10
CA GLY A 22 -1.43 -5.79 -14.76
C GLY A 22 0.00 -5.27 -14.83
N SER A 23 0.23 -4.05 -15.32
CA SER A 23 1.57 -3.49 -15.46
C SER A 23 2.10 -2.98 -14.12
N THR A 24 2.87 -3.84 -13.47
CA THR A 24 3.65 -3.50 -12.25
C THR A 24 5.02 -2.90 -12.59
N MET A 25 5.21 -2.48 -13.85
CA MET A 25 6.45 -1.87 -14.33
C MET A 25 6.38 -0.35 -14.30
N SER A 26 7.47 0.25 -13.85
CA SER A 26 7.73 1.67 -14.03
C SER A 26 8.00 1.99 -15.51
N GLY A 27 7.83 3.26 -15.90
CA GLY A 27 8.14 3.74 -17.26
C GLY A 27 9.60 3.57 -17.71
N MET A 28 10.51 3.18 -16.81
CA MET A 28 11.91 2.82 -17.12
C MET A 28 12.13 1.32 -17.35
N GLY A 29 11.07 0.50 -17.37
CA GLY A 29 11.17 -0.95 -17.65
C GLY A 29 11.59 -1.81 -16.46
N HIS A 30 11.56 -1.27 -15.23
CA HIS A 30 11.80 -2.02 -14.01
C HIS A 30 10.52 -2.16 -13.18
N ASN A 31 10.35 -3.30 -12.50
CA ASN A 31 9.26 -3.51 -11.54
C ASN A 31 9.31 -2.47 -10.42
N TYR A 32 8.13 -2.05 -9.97
CA TYR A 32 8.04 -1.23 -8.78
C TYR A 32 8.61 -1.97 -7.56
N PRO A 33 9.36 -1.29 -6.67
CA PRO A 33 9.89 -1.93 -5.46
C PRO A 33 8.82 -2.14 -4.38
N PHE A 34 7.73 -1.38 -4.44
CA PHE A 34 6.65 -1.28 -3.43
C PHE A 34 5.30 -1.16 -4.13
N ILE A 35 4.23 -1.65 -3.50
CA ILE A 35 2.88 -1.62 -4.06
C ILE A 35 2.28 -0.24 -3.89
N LEU A 36 2.30 0.34 -2.69
CA LEU A 36 1.53 1.54 -2.37
C LEU A 36 2.19 2.81 -2.88
N ARG A 37 3.51 2.84 -2.99
CA ARG A 37 4.24 4.02 -3.49
C ARG A 37 3.79 4.50 -4.88
N PRO A 38 3.72 3.65 -5.92
CA PRO A 38 3.15 4.07 -7.21
C PRO A 38 1.65 4.39 -7.11
N ILE A 39 0.90 3.77 -6.21
CA ILE A 39 -0.52 4.11 -6.01
C ILE A 39 -0.62 5.55 -5.48
N SER A 40 0.05 5.86 -4.37
CA SER A 40 0.07 7.19 -3.75
C SER A 40 0.62 8.27 -4.69
N HIS A 41 1.82 8.07 -5.27
CA HIS A 41 2.53 9.17 -5.94
C HIS A 41 2.16 9.39 -7.41
N ARG A 42 1.52 8.43 -8.07
CA ARG A 42 1.34 8.46 -9.53
C ARG A 42 -0.08 8.21 -10.00
N ILE A 43 -0.83 7.42 -9.25
CA ILE A 43 -2.11 6.88 -9.70
C ILE A 43 -3.26 7.59 -8.96
N ALA A 44 -3.18 7.64 -7.63
CA ALA A 44 -4.11 8.39 -6.81
C ALA A 44 -4.01 9.88 -7.15
N GLN A 45 -5.17 10.54 -7.28
CA GLN A 45 -5.23 11.97 -7.56
C GLN A 45 -5.38 12.83 -6.30
N SER A 46 -5.71 12.20 -5.17
CA SER A 46 -5.88 12.81 -3.85
C SER A 46 -5.85 11.72 -2.77
N ALA A 47 -5.73 12.12 -1.50
CA ALA A 47 -5.86 11.20 -0.38
C ALA A 47 -7.22 10.49 -0.32
N GLU A 48 -8.29 11.18 -0.74
CA GLU A 48 -9.61 10.57 -0.88
C GLU A 48 -9.63 9.48 -1.97
N ASP A 49 -8.99 9.72 -3.12
CA ASP A 49 -8.87 8.70 -4.17
C ASP A 49 -8.00 7.52 -3.71
N PHE A 50 -6.91 7.79 -2.99
CA PHE A 50 -6.08 6.74 -2.38
C PHE A 50 -6.90 5.89 -1.41
N ARG A 51 -7.66 6.51 -0.52
CA ARG A 51 -8.57 5.84 0.42
C ARG A 51 -9.61 5.00 -0.30
N ASN A 52 -10.27 5.53 -1.33
CA ASN A 52 -11.26 4.82 -2.15
C ASN A 52 -10.66 3.61 -2.88
N ARG A 53 -9.38 3.67 -3.25
CA ARG A 53 -8.67 2.51 -3.83
C ARG A 53 -8.42 1.44 -2.77
N LEU A 54 -7.98 1.82 -1.57
CA LEU A 54 -7.80 0.89 -0.46
C LEU A 54 -9.11 0.15 -0.10
N GLU A 55 -10.27 0.80 -0.25
CA GLU A 55 -11.58 0.16 -0.01
C GLU A 55 -11.87 -1.07 -0.87
N ARG A 56 -11.16 -1.22 -2.00
CA ARG A 56 -11.27 -2.40 -2.88
C ARG A 56 -10.60 -3.64 -2.31
N LEU A 57 -9.78 -3.48 -1.27
CA LEU A 57 -9.10 -4.57 -0.59
C LEU A 57 -10.00 -5.16 0.50
N ASP A 58 -9.96 -6.47 0.63
CA ASP A 58 -10.51 -7.13 1.80
C ASP A 58 -9.54 -7.05 3.00
N ALA A 59 -10.00 -7.46 4.17
CA ALA A 59 -9.20 -7.40 5.40
C ALA A 59 -7.94 -8.28 5.35
N THR A 60 -7.95 -9.38 4.59
CA THR A 60 -6.79 -10.27 4.43
C THR A 60 -5.73 -9.62 3.56
N GLU A 61 -6.15 -8.98 2.47
CA GLU A 61 -5.28 -8.24 1.56
C GLU A 61 -4.68 -7.00 2.24
N LEU A 62 -5.47 -6.29 3.04
CA LEU A 62 -4.97 -5.17 3.83
C LEU A 62 -3.97 -5.63 4.89
N ASP A 63 -4.24 -6.72 5.62
CA ASP A 63 -3.29 -7.22 6.62
C ASP A 63 -2.02 -7.77 5.97
N TYR A 64 -2.12 -8.28 4.74
CA TYR A 64 -0.95 -8.64 3.93
C TYR A 64 -0.06 -7.41 3.65
N LEU A 65 -0.64 -6.26 3.27
CA LEU A 65 0.13 -5.00 3.11
C LEU A 65 0.79 -4.55 4.41
N VAL A 66 0.08 -4.66 5.53
CA VAL A 66 0.65 -4.40 6.86
C VAL A 66 1.84 -5.34 7.12
N GLY A 67 1.69 -6.65 6.84
CA GLY A 67 2.76 -7.62 6.97
C GLY A 67 3.99 -7.29 6.13
N LEU A 68 3.79 -6.86 4.87
CA LEU A 68 4.88 -6.38 4.02
C LEU A 68 5.60 -5.17 4.63
N ALA A 69 4.86 -4.22 5.21
CA ALA A 69 5.46 -3.08 5.88
C ALA A 69 6.27 -3.50 7.13
N MET A 70 5.78 -4.49 7.88
CA MET A 70 6.50 -5.05 9.03
C MET A 70 7.83 -5.73 8.62
N GLU A 71 7.87 -6.32 7.43
CA GLU A 71 9.04 -6.95 6.82
C GLU A 71 9.94 -5.97 6.03
N ASP A 72 9.66 -4.66 6.06
CA ASP A 72 10.37 -3.63 5.29
C ASP A 72 10.30 -3.87 3.76
N LYS A 73 9.27 -4.60 3.31
CA LYS A 73 8.96 -4.89 1.89
C LYS A 73 7.90 -3.98 1.29
N GLU A 74 7.28 -3.14 2.11
CA GLU A 74 6.39 -2.04 1.71
C GLU A 74 6.84 -0.77 2.44
N ASP A 75 6.89 0.38 1.76
CA ASP A 75 7.44 1.61 2.31
C ASP A 75 6.35 2.67 2.53
N ILE A 76 5.64 2.51 3.65
CA ILE A 76 4.56 3.40 4.07
C ILE A 76 5.08 4.81 4.39
N ARG A 77 6.30 4.95 4.92
CA ARG A 77 6.84 6.27 5.31
C ARG A 77 7.16 7.17 4.12
N SER A 78 7.26 6.57 2.94
CA SER A 78 7.59 7.29 1.71
C SER A 78 6.38 7.78 0.93
N LEU A 79 5.16 7.48 1.40
CA LEU A 79 3.90 7.94 0.80
C LEU A 79 3.69 9.44 1.12
N GLU A 80 2.74 10.06 0.43
CA GLU A 80 2.25 11.40 0.79
C GLU A 80 1.71 11.40 2.24
N ASP A 81 1.93 12.48 3.00
CA ASP A 81 1.57 12.52 4.44
C ASP A 81 0.07 12.20 4.68
N GLU A 82 -0.81 12.74 3.85
CA GLU A 82 -2.26 12.47 3.91
C GLU A 82 -2.61 11.02 3.57
N ASP A 83 -1.82 10.36 2.71
CA ASP A 83 -1.98 8.94 2.36
C ASP A 83 -1.50 8.03 3.49
N VAL A 84 -0.44 8.42 4.21
CA VAL A 84 0.02 7.72 5.41
C VAL A 84 -1.08 7.72 6.46
N GLU A 85 -1.66 8.88 6.75
CA GLU A 85 -2.77 9.00 7.70
C GLU A 85 -3.98 8.16 7.27
N SER A 86 -4.37 8.27 6.00
CA SER A 86 -5.47 7.51 5.41
C SER A 86 -5.25 5.99 5.50
N PHE A 87 -4.02 5.52 5.27
CA PHE A 87 -3.69 4.10 5.40
C PHE A 87 -3.78 3.63 6.86
N MET A 88 -3.26 4.41 7.81
CA MET A 88 -3.32 4.06 9.24
C MET A 88 -4.75 4.00 9.75
N GLU A 89 -5.56 5.01 9.42
CA GLU A 89 -6.98 5.01 9.78
C GLU A 89 -7.69 3.80 9.20
N PHE A 90 -7.42 3.46 7.94
CA PHE A 90 -8.04 2.28 7.32
C PHE A 90 -7.63 0.96 7.98
N VAL A 91 -6.36 0.80 8.35
CA VAL A 91 -5.88 -0.37 9.10
C VAL A 91 -6.59 -0.46 10.45
N ARG A 92 -6.77 0.66 11.15
CA ARG A 92 -7.49 0.72 12.43
C ARG A 92 -8.95 0.30 12.29
N GLU A 93 -9.63 0.77 11.24
CA GLU A 93 -11.05 0.52 11.00
C GLU A 93 -11.34 -0.91 10.51
N ARG A 94 -10.49 -1.44 9.62
CA ARG A 94 -10.75 -2.72 8.94
C ARG A 94 -10.08 -3.93 9.57
N ILE A 95 -8.97 -3.73 10.26
CA ILE A 95 -8.24 -4.81 10.93
C ILE A 95 -8.44 -4.68 12.43
N SER A 96 -7.73 -3.74 13.06
CA SER A 96 -7.92 -3.39 14.47
C SER A 96 -7.07 -2.18 14.89
N PRO A 97 -7.45 -1.47 15.96
CA PRO A 97 -6.61 -0.45 16.59
C PRO A 97 -5.26 -0.97 17.07
N GLU A 98 -5.19 -2.22 17.55
CA GLU A 98 -3.94 -2.84 17.99
C GLU A 98 -2.96 -2.98 16.82
N ARG A 99 -3.47 -3.37 15.63
CA ARG A 99 -2.66 -3.55 14.43
C ARG A 99 -2.09 -2.24 13.91
N GLU A 100 -2.92 -1.19 13.89
CA GLU A 100 -2.49 0.17 13.54
C GLU A 100 -1.39 0.66 14.48
N LYS A 101 -1.54 0.44 15.79
CA LYS A 101 -0.53 0.81 16.78
C LYS A 101 0.79 0.05 16.61
N GLU A 102 0.73 -1.26 16.35
CA GLU A 102 1.92 -2.07 16.05
C GLU A 102 2.68 -1.52 14.84
N LEU A 103 1.94 -1.22 13.77
CA LEU A 103 2.51 -0.67 12.55
C LEU A 103 3.13 0.72 12.78
N LYS A 104 2.44 1.62 13.47
CA LYS A 104 2.99 2.95 13.83
C LYS A 104 4.27 2.83 14.65
N ALA A 105 4.32 1.91 15.61
CA ALA A 105 5.51 1.66 16.41
C ALA A 105 6.68 1.14 15.55
N LYS A 106 6.42 0.20 14.63
CA LYS A 106 7.43 -0.31 13.68
C LYS A 106 7.99 0.80 12.78
N LEU A 107 7.14 1.71 12.34
CA LEU A 107 7.52 2.79 11.42
C LEU A 107 8.10 4.02 12.15
N GLY A 108 8.04 4.07 13.48
CA GLY A 108 8.52 5.20 14.28
C GLY A 108 7.63 6.44 14.21
N LEU A 109 6.31 6.24 14.02
CA LEU A 109 5.29 7.30 13.92
C LEU A 109 4.55 7.54 15.25
N VAL A 110 5.16 7.15 16.38
CA VAL A 110 4.61 7.19 17.74
C VAL A 110 5.21 8.29 18.60
#